data_AF-A0A7S2Y2V5-F1
#
_entry.id   AF-A0A7S2Y2V5-F1
#
_cell.length_a   1.000
_cell.length_b   1.000
_cell.length_c   1.000
_cell.angle_alpha   90.00
_cell.angle_beta   90.00
_cell.angle_gamma   90.00
#
_symmetry.space_group_name_H-M   'P 1'
#
loop_
_entity.id
_entity.type
_entity.pdbx_description
1 polymer ?
#
loop_
_entity_poly.entity_id
_entity_poly.type
_entity_poly.pdbx_seq_one_letter_code
_entity_poly.pdbx_strand_id
1 'polypeptide(L)'
;IPDVAISSDFISGFCGETEEEHEDTLSLMETVRYDQAFMFAYSMREKTHAHRTMEDDVPEDIKKRRLQEVIDVFHRKVQEKNEQVEVGKYRCVLVEGETRRSIKNSAGNGTPIWHGRTDQNKRILFDLDTCPGDGNLRQFLTTHTDINSSDVLNPN
;
A
#
# COMPACT_ATOMS: atom_id res chain seq x y z
N ILE A 1 -8.84 -12.16 14.97
CA ILE A 1 -7.54 -12.81 14.63
C ILE A 1 -6.49 -11.73 14.79
N PRO A 2 -5.52 -11.86 15.70
CA PRO A 2 -4.43 -10.89 15.85
C PRO A 2 -3.51 -10.88 14.61
N ASP A 3 -2.86 -9.74 14.32
CA ASP A 3 -1.81 -9.61 13.28
C ASP A 3 -2.26 -9.91 11.84
N VAL A 4 -3.54 -9.66 11.52
CA VAL A 4 -4.05 -9.75 10.16
C VAL A 4 -3.71 -8.50 9.36
N ALA A 5 -3.38 -8.69 8.08
CA ALA A 5 -3.30 -7.61 7.11
C ALA A 5 -4.68 -7.37 6.51
N ILE A 6 -5.11 -6.10 6.44
CA ILE A 6 -6.40 -5.71 5.88
C ILE A 6 -6.16 -4.87 4.63
N SER A 7 -6.80 -5.24 3.52
CA SER A 7 -6.77 -4.50 2.27
C SER A 7 -8.17 -4.06 1.85
N SER A 8 -8.29 -2.95 1.13
CA SER A 8 -9.57 -2.48 0.57
C SER A 8 -9.37 -1.60 -0.66
N ASP A 9 -10.45 -1.37 -1.40
CA ASP A 9 -10.49 -0.46 -2.53
C ASP A 9 -11.39 0.73 -2.17
N PHE A 10 -10.98 1.94 -2.55
CA PHE A 10 -11.68 3.20 -2.27
C PHE A 10 -11.89 3.98 -3.56
N ILE A 11 -13.09 4.53 -3.72
CA ILE A 11 -13.44 5.42 -4.83
C ILE A 11 -13.91 6.73 -4.20
N SER A 12 -13.19 7.81 -4.48
CA SER A 12 -13.52 9.16 -4.01
C SER A 12 -14.29 9.93 -5.08
N GLY A 13 -15.29 10.69 -4.67
CA GLY A 13 -16.08 11.54 -5.55
C GLY A 13 -17.15 10.80 -6.32
N PHE A 14 -17.72 9.74 -5.73
CA PHE A 14 -18.84 9.02 -6.32
C PHE A 14 -20.07 9.93 -6.51
N CYS A 15 -20.97 9.57 -7.43
CA CYS A 15 -22.22 10.31 -7.67
C CYS A 15 -22.97 10.59 -6.36
N GLY A 16 -23.22 11.87 -6.06
CA GLY A 16 -23.91 12.36 -4.86
C GLY A 16 -23.05 12.44 -3.59
N GLU A 17 -21.75 12.11 -3.64
CA GLU A 17 -20.89 12.08 -2.45
C GLU A 17 -20.76 13.47 -1.81
N THR A 18 -21.23 13.58 -0.58
CA THR A 18 -21.19 14.80 0.24
C THR A 18 -19.84 14.97 0.94
N GLU A 19 -19.58 16.16 1.49
CA GLU A 19 -18.36 16.38 2.28
C GLU A 19 -18.37 15.56 3.57
N GLU A 20 -19.54 15.35 4.18
CA GLU A 20 -19.70 14.54 5.39
C GLU A 20 -19.34 13.07 5.13
N GLU A 21 -19.81 12.49 4.02
CA GLU A 21 -19.49 11.10 3.64
C GLU A 21 -18.00 10.93 3.28
N HIS A 22 -17.37 11.96 2.73
CA HIS A 22 -15.93 11.96 2.48
C HIS A 22 -15.14 11.99 3.81
N GLU A 23 -15.52 12.83 4.76
CA GLU A 23 -14.92 12.85 6.10
C GLU A 23 -15.12 11.53 6.85
N ASP A 24 -16.29 10.90 6.72
CA ASP A 24 -16.54 9.55 7.24
C ASP A 24 -15.59 8.51 6.63
N THR A 25 -15.28 8.65 5.33
CA THR A 25 -14.29 7.80 4.65
C THR A 25 -12.89 8.00 5.23
N LEU A 26 -12.46 9.24 5.44
CA LEU A 26 -11.16 9.53 6.08
C LEU A 26 -11.10 8.96 7.50
N SER A 27 -12.15 9.16 8.29
CA SER A 27 -12.28 8.64 9.66
C SER A 27 -12.22 7.10 9.70
N LEU A 28 -12.87 6.42 8.75
CA LEU A 28 -12.81 4.97 8.61
C LEU A 28 -11.38 4.49 8.35
N MET A 29 -10.65 5.16 7.46
CA MET A 29 -9.26 4.81 7.14
C MET A 29 -8.34 4.98 8.35
N GLU A 30 -8.52 6.03 9.14
CA GLU A 30 -7.79 6.25 10.39
C GLU A 30 -8.06 5.18 11.44
N THR A 31 -9.32 4.73 11.51
CA THR A 31 -9.78 3.73 12.47
C THR A 31 -9.29 2.34 12.12
N VAL A 32 -9.46 1.92 10.86
CA VAL A 32 -9.14 0.55 10.43
C VAL A 32 -7.65 0.36 10.21
N ARG A 33 -6.93 1.38 9.73
CA ARG A 33 -5.48 1.32 9.46
C ARG A 33 -5.10 0.17 8.53
N TYR A 34 -5.61 0.25 7.30
CA TYR A 34 -5.35 -0.71 6.22
C TYR A 34 -3.85 -0.89 5.94
N ASP A 35 -3.45 -2.09 5.55
CA ASP A 35 -2.08 -2.41 5.12
C ASP A 35 -1.87 -2.15 3.64
N GLN A 36 -2.93 -2.27 2.84
CA GLN A 36 -2.94 -2.04 1.40
C GLN A 36 -4.25 -1.38 0.99
N ALA A 37 -4.19 -0.40 0.11
CA ALA A 37 -5.40 0.22 -0.42
C ALA A 37 -5.24 0.61 -1.89
N PHE A 38 -6.22 0.26 -2.71
CA PHE A 38 -6.37 0.83 -4.05
C PHE A 38 -7.28 2.04 -3.95
N MET A 39 -6.85 3.18 -4.49
CA MET A 39 -7.55 4.45 -4.31
C MET A 39 -7.73 5.13 -5.67
N PHE A 40 -8.97 5.49 -5.99
CA PHE A 40 -9.35 6.01 -7.30
C PHE A 40 -10.23 7.24 -7.18
N ALA A 41 -10.09 8.20 -8.09
CA ALA A 41 -11.14 9.17 -8.33
C ALA A 41 -12.25 8.48 -9.15
N TYR A 42 -13.51 8.79 -8.83
CA TYR A 42 -14.64 8.25 -9.58
C TYR A 42 -14.59 8.66 -11.05
N SER A 43 -14.67 7.67 -11.92
CA SER A 43 -14.91 7.86 -13.34
C SER A 43 -16.12 7.05 -13.76
N MET A 44 -17.01 7.68 -14.51
CA MET A 44 -18.19 6.98 -15.00
C MET A 44 -17.79 5.89 -16.00
N ARG A 45 -18.32 4.70 -15.80
CA ARG A 45 -18.11 3.55 -16.69
C ARG A 45 -19.43 3.15 -17.32
N GLU A 46 -19.44 3.01 -18.64
CA GLU A 46 -20.61 2.54 -19.39
C GLU A 46 -21.13 1.21 -18.82
N LYS A 47 -22.44 0.99 -18.95
CA LYS A 47 -23.13 -0.25 -18.53
C LYS A 47 -23.12 -0.54 -17.02
N THR A 48 -22.62 0.37 -16.18
CA THR A 48 -22.79 0.30 -14.72
C THR A 48 -24.19 0.74 -14.28
N HIS A 49 -24.58 0.43 -13.04
CA HIS A 49 -25.83 0.94 -12.47
C HIS A 49 -25.80 2.46 -12.33
N ALA A 50 -24.68 3.01 -11.83
CA ALA A 50 -24.46 4.45 -11.72
C ALA A 50 -24.66 5.15 -13.08
N HIS A 51 -24.03 4.66 -14.15
CA HIS A 51 -24.22 5.19 -15.51
C HIS A 51 -25.68 5.20 -16.00
N ARG A 52 -26.53 4.29 -15.50
CA ARG A 52 -27.94 4.21 -15.92
C ARG A 52 -28.90 5.06 -15.07
N THR A 53 -28.51 5.42 -13.86
CA THR A 53 -29.47 5.86 -12.83
C THR A 53 -29.01 7.06 -12.01
N MET A 54 -27.74 7.45 -12.10
CA MET A 54 -27.14 8.50 -11.29
C MET A 54 -26.53 9.57 -12.18
N GLU A 55 -26.57 10.80 -11.69
CA GLU A 55 -25.86 11.93 -12.28
C GLU A 55 -24.46 12.02 -11.66
N ASP A 56 -23.44 12.26 -12.49
CA ASP A 56 -22.09 12.55 -12.01
C ASP A 56 -21.98 14.04 -11.67
N ASP A 57 -22.44 14.38 -10.47
CA ASP A 57 -22.62 15.75 -9.96
C ASP A 57 -21.43 16.26 -9.13
N VAL A 58 -20.42 15.42 -8.88
CA VAL A 58 -19.19 15.81 -8.18
C VAL A 58 -18.18 16.38 -9.19
N PRO A 59 -17.73 17.64 -9.03
CA PRO A 59 -16.73 18.23 -9.93
C PRO A 59 -15.38 17.51 -9.89
N GLU A 60 -14.71 17.42 -11.04
CA GLU A 60 -13.45 16.70 -11.20
C GLU A 60 -12.32 17.19 -10.26
N ASP A 61 -12.27 18.48 -9.96
CA ASP A 61 -11.33 19.06 -9.01
C ASP A 61 -11.61 18.62 -7.57
N ILE A 62 -12.89 18.45 -7.20
CA ILE A 62 -13.29 17.89 -5.91
C ILE A 62 -12.90 16.41 -5.82
N LYS A 63 -13.16 15.61 -6.87
CA LYS A 63 -12.75 14.19 -6.91
C LYS A 63 -11.25 14.03 -6.69
N LYS A 64 -10.44 14.86 -7.36
CA LYS A 64 -8.97 14.85 -7.23
C LYS A 64 -8.50 15.28 -5.84
N ARG A 65 -9.08 16.33 -5.27
CA ARG A 65 -8.78 16.76 -3.90
C ARG A 65 -9.07 15.63 -2.91
N ARG A 66 -10.27 15.04 -2.98
CA ARG A 66 -10.70 13.96 -2.08
C ARG A 66 -9.81 12.72 -2.21
N LEU A 67 -9.47 12.33 -3.44
CA LEU A 67 -8.51 11.25 -3.68
C LEU A 67 -7.15 11.54 -3.01
N GLN A 68 -6.65 12.77 -3.13
CA GLN A 68 -5.38 13.15 -2.51
C GLN A 68 -5.45 13.06 -0.98
N GLU A 69 -6.53 13.52 -0.37
CA GLU A 69 -6.74 13.45 1.09
C GLU A 69 -6.80 11.99 1.58
N VAL A 70 -7.51 11.12 0.85
CA VAL A 70 -7.56 9.67 1.09
C VAL A 70 -6.16 9.04 1.01
N ILE A 71 -5.37 9.39 -0.01
CA ILE A 71 -3.99 8.93 -0.18
C ILE A 71 -3.11 9.39 0.99
N ASP A 72 -3.23 10.65 1.40
CA ASP A 72 -2.41 11.22 2.47
C ASP A 72 -2.72 10.58 3.83
N VAL A 73 -4.00 10.34 4.13
CA VAL A 73 -4.42 9.62 5.34
C VAL A 73 -3.91 8.18 5.31
N PHE A 74 -4.06 7.47 4.19
CA PHE A 74 -3.55 6.11 4.04
C PHE A 74 -2.05 6.04 4.33
N HIS A 75 -1.24 6.87 3.65
CA HIS A 75 0.21 6.87 3.79
C HIS A 75 0.65 7.13 5.22
N ARG A 76 0.09 8.17 5.84
CA ARG A 76 0.42 8.49 7.23
C ARG A 76 0.09 7.30 8.15
N LYS A 77 -1.08 6.68 7.98
CA LYS A 77 -1.53 5.59 8.87
C LYS A 77 -0.80 4.28 8.65
N VAL A 78 -0.48 3.91 7.41
CA VAL A 78 0.29 2.70 7.15
C VAL A 78 1.75 2.87 7.59
N GLN A 79 2.31 4.09 7.53
CA GLN A 79 3.65 4.38 8.07
C GLN A 79 3.66 4.22 9.59
N GLU A 80 2.77 4.94 10.28
CA GLU A 80 2.61 4.89 11.74
C GLU A 80 2.44 3.44 12.20
N LYS A 81 1.60 2.65 11.51
CA LYS A 81 1.35 1.25 11.84
C LYS A 81 2.59 0.39 11.62
N ASN A 82 3.26 0.51 10.47
CA ASN A 82 4.42 -0.32 10.14
C ASN A 82 5.60 -0.06 11.08
N GLU A 83 5.88 1.20 11.41
CA GLU A 83 6.93 1.57 12.38
C GLU A 83 6.65 0.98 13.76
N GLN A 84 5.38 0.99 14.20
CA GLN A 84 4.98 0.47 15.51
C GLN A 84 4.94 -1.06 15.58
N VAL A 85 4.56 -1.72 14.49
CA VAL A 85 4.13 -3.12 14.53
C VAL A 85 5.09 -4.06 13.80
N GLU A 86 5.82 -3.60 12.78
CA GLU A 86 6.67 -4.47 11.96
C GLU A 86 8.12 -4.50 12.45
N VAL A 87 8.67 -3.35 12.85
CA VAL A 87 10.08 -3.26 13.25
C VAL A 87 10.39 -4.21 14.41
N GLY A 88 11.44 -5.02 14.25
CA GLY A 88 11.87 -6.02 15.21
C GLY A 88 11.14 -7.36 15.12
N LYS A 89 10.19 -7.54 14.19
CA LYS A 89 9.51 -8.82 13.97
C LYS A 89 10.14 -9.61 12.82
N TYR A 90 10.05 -10.94 12.95
CA TYR A 90 10.33 -11.86 11.86
C TYR A 90 9.07 -12.07 11.01
N ARG A 91 9.23 -11.98 9.69
CA ARG A 91 8.19 -12.29 8.70
C ARG A 91 8.66 -13.41 7.79
N CYS A 92 7.73 -14.29 7.43
CA CYS A 92 7.93 -15.27 6.37
C CYS A 92 7.91 -14.53 5.03
N VAL A 93 8.90 -14.79 4.18
CA VAL A 93 9.07 -14.11 2.89
C VAL A 93 9.22 -15.13 1.78
N LEU A 94 8.45 -14.92 0.72
CA LEU A 94 8.68 -15.56 -0.56
C LEU A 94 9.59 -14.68 -1.42
N VAL A 95 10.80 -15.18 -1.73
CA VAL A 95 11.75 -14.53 -2.63
C VAL A 95 11.21 -14.57 -4.05
N GLU A 96 11.10 -13.40 -4.68
CA GLU A 96 10.59 -13.27 -6.06
C GLU A 96 11.72 -13.09 -7.07
N GLY A 97 12.84 -12.47 -6.68
CA GLY A 97 14.00 -12.32 -7.56
C GLY A 97 15.04 -11.32 -7.08
N GLU A 98 16.10 -11.19 -7.86
CA GLU A 98 17.14 -10.18 -7.68
C GLU A 98 16.69 -8.84 -8.29
N THR A 99 16.96 -7.75 -7.59
CA THR A 99 16.74 -6.40 -8.15
C THR A 99 17.86 -6.01 -9.11
N ARG A 100 17.61 -5.03 -9.98
CA ARG A 100 18.68 -4.46 -10.83
C ARG A 100 19.71 -3.61 -10.06
N ARG A 101 19.54 -3.44 -8.75
CA ARG A 101 20.38 -2.60 -7.88
C ARG A 101 21.28 -3.50 -7.04
N SER A 102 22.48 -3.00 -6.73
CA SER A 102 23.40 -3.62 -5.79
C SER A 102 23.91 -2.60 -4.79
N ILE A 103 24.14 -3.02 -3.56
CA ILE A 103 24.78 -2.19 -2.53
C ILE A 103 26.28 -2.30 -2.74
N LYS A 104 26.93 -1.19 -3.10
CA LYS A 104 28.39 -1.14 -3.19
C LYS A 104 28.96 -0.96 -1.79
N ASN A 105 29.82 -1.87 -1.37
CA ASN A 105 30.61 -1.66 -0.16
C ASN A 105 31.76 -0.65 -0.41
N SER A 106 32.45 -0.24 0.66
CA SER A 106 33.57 0.72 0.57
C SER A 106 34.74 0.23 -0.30
N ALA A 107 34.81 -1.08 -0.59
CA ALA A 107 35.80 -1.69 -1.48
C ALA A 107 35.33 -1.78 -2.95
N GLY A 108 34.14 -1.30 -3.28
CA GLY A 108 33.58 -1.29 -4.63
C GLY A 108 32.92 -2.60 -5.08
N ASN A 109 32.90 -3.64 -4.23
CA ASN A 109 32.20 -4.89 -4.52
C ASN A 109 30.70 -4.69 -4.26
N GLY A 110 29.85 -5.12 -5.21
CA GLY A 110 28.40 -5.02 -5.11
C GLY A 110 27.78 -6.26 -4.49
N THR A 111 27.03 -6.09 -3.41
CA THR A 111 26.13 -7.14 -2.88
C THR A 111 24.79 -7.05 -3.62
N PRO A 112 24.29 -8.14 -4.21
CA PRO A 112 22.98 -8.16 -4.85
C PRO A 112 21.88 -7.90 -3.84
N ILE A 113 20.89 -7.07 -4.19
CA ILE A 113 19.69 -6.87 -3.38
C ILE A 113 18.58 -7.73 -3.95
N TRP A 114 17.89 -8.46 -3.09
CA TRP A 114 16.75 -9.30 -3.44
C TRP A 114 15.44 -8.61 -3.09
N HIS A 115 14.37 -8.98 -3.79
CA HIS A 115 13.01 -8.60 -3.42
C HIS A 115 12.12 -9.82 -3.26
N GLY A 116 11.10 -9.65 -2.43
CA GLY A 116 10.11 -10.67 -2.15
C GLY A 116 8.89 -10.08 -1.46
N ARG A 117 7.95 -10.94 -1.09
CA ARG A 117 6.75 -10.54 -0.35
C ARG A 117 6.60 -11.31 0.94
N THR A 118 6.13 -10.61 1.97
CA THR A 118 5.78 -11.25 3.24
C THR A 118 4.46 -12.02 3.14
N ASP A 119 4.16 -12.80 4.16
CA ASP A 119 2.85 -13.41 4.43
C ASP A 119 1.70 -12.39 4.58
N GLN A 120 2.02 -11.11 4.76
CA GLN A 120 1.08 -9.98 4.71
C GLN A 120 1.06 -9.24 3.36
N ASN A 121 1.64 -9.85 2.32
CA ASN A 121 1.74 -9.29 0.96
C ASN A 121 2.53 -7.96 0.87
N LYS A 122 3.33 -7.62 1.90
CA LYS A 122 4.20 -6.44 1.89
C LYS A 122 5.47 -6.75 1.10
N ARG A 123 5.85 -5.87 0.17
CA ARG A 123 7.10 -6.02 -0.57
C ARG A 123 8.27 -5.63 0.33
N ILE A 124 9.33 -6.44 0.32
CA ILE A 124 10.56 -6.14 1.06
C ILE A 124 11.78 -6.20 0.14
N LEU A 125 12.83 -5.49 0.54
CA LEU A 125 14.17 -5.56 -0.05
C LEU A 125 15.12 -6.10 1.01
N PHE A 126 15.94 -7.08 0.66
CA PHE A 126 16.79 -7.76 1.63
C PHE A 126 18.04 -8.37 0.99
N ASP A 127 19.03 -8.63 1.83
CA ASP A 127 20.19 -9.45 1.50
C ASP A 127 19.87 -10.91 1.85
N LEU A 128 20.01 -11.80 0.87
CA LEU A 128 19.71 -13.23 1.01
C LEU A 128 20.60 -13.90 2.06
N ASP A 129 21.85 -13.43 2.21
CA ASP A 129 22.82 -14.00 3.16
C ASP A 129 22.43 -13.72 4.61
N THR A 130 21.63 -12.67 4.85
CA THR A 130 21.14 -12.28 6.17
C THR A 130 19.78 -12.89 6.53
N CYS A 131 19.14 -13.58 5.58
CA CYS A 131 17.79 -14.12 5.72
C CYS A 131 17.81 -15.66 5.71
N PRO A 132 17.82 -16.33 6.87
CA PRO A 132 17.82 -17.78 6.93
C PRO A 132 16.54 -18.37 6.32
N GLY A 133 16.63 -19.57 5.76
CA GLY A 133 15.48 -20.30 5.21
C GLY A 133 15.89 -21.33 4.15
N ASP A 134 14.89 -21.93 3.51
CA ASP A 134 15.06 -22.99 2.53
C ASP A 134 14.46 -22.57 1.17
N GLY A 135 15.22 -22.77 0.10
CA GLY A 135 14.86 -22.34 -1.25
C GLY A 135 14.46 -20.87 -1.32
N ASN A 136 13.23 -20.61 -1.79
CA ASN A 136 12.65 -19.27 -1.93
C ASN A 136 11.88 -18.81 -0.68
N LEU A 137 11.75 -19.62 0.37
CA LEU A 137 11.09 -19.23 1.61
C LEU A 137 12.12 -18.85 2.66
N ARG A 138 12.09 -17.59 3.08
CA ARG A 138 13.07 -16.98 3.98
C ARG A 138 12.39 -16.36 5.19
N GLN A 139 13.14 -16.18 6.27
CA GLN A 139 12.74 -15.43 7.45
C GLN A 139 13.48 -14.10 7.45
N PHE A 140 12.73 -13.00 7.34
CA PHE A 140 13.26 -11.65 7.32
C PHE A 140 12.97 -10.96 8.64
N LEU A 141 13.99 -10.36 9.25
CA LEU A 141 13.83 -9.47 10.39
C LEU A 141 13.63 -8.04 9.88
N THR A 142 12.46 -7.46 10.14
CA THR A 142 12.20 -6.07 9.74
C THR A 142 13.04 -5.12 10.59
N THR A 143 13.95 -4.38 9.95
CA THR A 143 14.84 -3.42 10.63
C THR A 143 14.38 -1.98 10.48
N HIS A 144 13.70 -1.67 9.38
CA HIS A 144 13.13 -0.37 9.05
C HIS A 144 11.96 -0.59 8.10
N THR A 145 11.10 0.42 7.97
CA THR A 145 9.95 0.40 7.08
C THR A 145 9.88 1.73 6.35
N ASP A 146 9.81 1.67 5.02
CA ASP A 146 9.58 2.83 4.17
C ASP A 146 8.33 2.57 3.34
N ILE A 147 7.53 3.61 3.11
CA ILE A 147 6.44 3.54 2.13
C ILE A 147 7.01 3.96 0.78
N ASN A 148 6.90 3.08 -0.23
CA ASN A 148 7.17 3.50 -1.59
C ASN A 148 5.91 4.09 -2.21
N SER A 149 6.05 5.15 -2.99
CA SER A 149 4.96 5.74 -3.79
C SER A 149 4.33 4.77 -4.81
N SER A 150 4.94 3.60 -5.04
CA SER A 150 4.40 2.52 -5.90
C SER A 150 3.48 1.55 -5.16
N ASP A 151 3.33 1.67 -3.83
CA ASP A 151 2.35 0.92 -3.06
C ASP A 151 0.93 1.52 -3.22
N VAL A 152 0.84 2.73 -3.80
CA VAL A 152 -0.39 3.26 -4.38
C VAL A 152 -0.49 2.74 -5.80
N LEU A 153 -1.26 1.66 -5.95
CA LEU A 153 -1.68 1.21 -7.27
C LEU A 153 -2.77 2.17 -7.75
N ASN A 154 -2.34 3.27 -8.37
CA ASN A 154 -3.17 4.13 -9.19
C ASN A 154 -2.98 3.65 -10.64
N PRO A 155 -3.78 2.70 -11.14
CA PRO A 155 -3.78 2.42 -12.56
C PRO A 155 -4.42 3.64 -13.22
N ASN A 156 -3.57 4.44 -13.86
CA ASN A 156 -4.02 5.42 -14.85
C ASN A 156 -5.16 4.87 -15.71
#